data_AF-A0A5D0HSP3-F1
#
_entry.id   AF-A0A5D0HSP3-F1
#
_cell.length_a   1.000
_cell.length_b   1.000
_cell.length_c   1.000
_cell.angle_alpha   90.00
_cell.angle_beta   90.00
_cell.angle_gamma   90.00
#
_symmetry.space_group_name_H-M   'P 1'
#
loop_
_entity.id
_entity.type
_entity.pdbx_description
1 polymer ?
#
loop_
_entity_poly.entity_id
_entity_poly.type
_entity_poly.pdbx_seq_one_letter_code
_entity_poly.pdbx_strand_id
1 'polypeptide(L)'
;MSKKKKKYYTVWKGHKTGVFESWDDCKAMIKDFQGAQYKSFSTFQAAKEALKGNYKDYIGKSSKFKSELSEDQLKKIGQPNYKSIAVDAAVSGNPGKMEYRGVDTKTKKQLFIQGPFEEGTNNIGEFLAIVHGLAFLKKHNSNLIMYTDSRTAISWVKKKKCNTKLERTEKNKPLFELVDRAENWLKTNTYTTVIVKWETKAWGEIPADFGRK
;
A
#
# COMPACT_ATOMS: atom_id res chain seq x y z
N MET A 1 -28.29 3.93 -8.18
CA MET A 1 -27.58 5.07 -7.57
C MET A 1 -27.25 4.74 -6.12
N SER A 2 -25.97 4.64 -5.73
CA SER A 2 -25.61 4.26 -4.36
C SER A 2 -25.93 5.39 -3.37
N LYS A 3 -26.84 5.13 -2.42
CA LYS A 3 -27.17 6.06 -1.33
C LYS A 3 -25.90 6.29 -0.49
N LYS A 4 -25.36 7.52 -0.44
CA LYS A 4 -24.20 7.85 0.40
C LYS A 4 -24.54 7.49 1.86
N LYS A 5 -23.72 6.65 2.50
CA LYS A 5 -23.90 6.28 3.91
C LYS A 5 -23.79 7.55 4.79
N LYS A 6 -24.78 7.75 5.66
CA LYS A 6 -24.82 8.87 6.62
C LYS A 6 -23.57 8.83 7.51
N LYS A 7 -22.97 9.99 7.77
CA LYS A 7 -21.81 10.16 8.64
C LYS A 7 -22.14 11.12 9.76
N TYR A 8 -21.47 10.97 10.88
CA TYR A 8 -21.58 11.83 12.06
C TYR A 8 -20.19 12.41 12.34
N TYR A 9 -20.11 13.66 12.80
CA TYR A 9 -18.85 14.38 12.93
C TYR A 9 -18.68 14.83 14.37
N THR A 10 -17.58 14.44 14.99
CA THR A 10 -17.20 14.94 16.32
C THR A 10 -16.23 16.09 16.14
N VAL A 11 -16.48 17.21 16.80
CA VAL A 11 -15.56 18.36 16.89
C VAL A 11 -15.11 18.51 18.34
N TRP A 12 -13.82 18.31 18.57
CA TRP A 12 -13.14 18.51 19.85
C TRP A 12 -12.56 19.91 19.99
N LYS A 13 -12.27 20.57 18.86
CA LYS A 13 -11.76 21.95 18.81
C LYS A 13 -12.27 22.65 17.56
N GLY A 14 -12.92 23.78 17.74
CA GLY A 14 -13.56 24.59 16.70
C GLY A 14 -14.35 25.73 17.34
N HIS A 15 -15.11 26.47 16.54
CA HIS A 15 -16.05 27.50 17.00
C HIS A 15 -17.12 26.92 17.95
N LYS A 16 -17.52 25.66 17.74
CA LYS A 16 -18.38 24.91 18.65
C LYS A 16 -17.98 23.43 18.69
N THR A 17 -17.82 22.90 19.88
CA THR A 17 -17.57 21.47 20.11
C THR A 17 -18.87 20.69 20.17
N GLY A 18 -18.86 19.43 19.75
CA GLY A 18 -20.05 18.59 19.78
C GLY A 18 -20.07 17.51 18.71
N VAL A 19 -21.23 16.87 18.56
CA VAL A 19 -21.51 15.91 17.48
C VAL A 19 -22.49 16.55 16.51
N PHE A 20 -22.15 16.50 15.22
CA PHE A 20 -22.94 17.05 14.11
C PHE A 20 -23.34 15.93 13.15
N GLU A 21 -24.56 16.00 12.61
CA GLU A 21 -25.11 14.96 11.72
C GLU A 21 -24.87 15.21 10.24
N SER A 22 -24.42 16.43 9.89
CA SER A 22 -24.10 16.83 8.53
C SER A 22 -22.68 17.39 8.44
N TRP A 23 -22.10 17.30 7.24
CA TRP A 23 -20.81 17.92 6.99
C TRP A 23 -20.90 19.44 7.04
N ASP A 24 -22.00 20.03 6.58
CA ASP A 24 -22.16 21.48 6.52
C ASP A 24 -22.20 22.08 7.94
N ASP A 25 -22.90 21.42 8.87
CA ASP A 25 -22.91 21.82 10.28
C ASP A 25 -21.52 21.68 10.89
N CYS A 26 -20.84 20.54 10.67
CA CYS A 26 -19.48 20.35 11.14
C CYS A 26 -18.53 21.42 10.57
N LYS A 27 -18.65 21.71 9.28
CA LYS A 27 -17.81 22.67 8.55
C LYS A 27 -17.99 24.07 9.10
N ALA A 28 -19.23 24.49 9.35
CA ALA A 28 -19.51 25.79 9.97
C ALA A 28 -18.83 25.94 11.34
N MET A 29 -18.61 24.83 12.07
CA MET A 29 -17.96 24.85 13.37
C MET A 29 -16.42 24.79 13.33
N ILE A 30 -15.81 24.50 12.18
CA ILE A 30 -14.35 24.39 12.06
C ILE A 30 -13.74 25.34 11.02
N LYS A 31 -14.57 25.95 10.17
CA LYS A 31 -14.13 26.82 9.09
C LYS A 31 -13.33 27.99 9.65
N ASP A 32 -12.15 28.22 9.07
CA ASP A 32 -11.21 29.29 9.44
C ASP A 32 -10.75 29.25 10.91
N PHE A 33 -10.91 28.11 11.59
CA PHE A 33 -10.47 27.91 12.96
C PHE A 33 -9.09 27.23 12.98
N GLN A 34 -8.06 27.95 13.44
CA GLN A 34 -6.70 27.44 13.47
C GLN A 34 -6.55 26.25 14.43
N GLY A 35 -6.11 25.11 13.89
CA GLY A 35 -5.92 23.88 14.66
C GLY A 35 -7.23 23.19 15.06
N ALA A 36 -8.29 23.34 14.25
CA ALA A 36 -9.53 22.61 14.45
C ALA A 36 -9.30 21.09 14.52
N GLN A 37 -10.03 20.44 15.42
CA GLN A 37 -9.91 19.01 15.71
C GLN A 37 -11.27 18.36 15.49
N TYR A 38 -11.39 17.58 14.42
CA TYR A 38 -12.62 16.88 14.06
C TYR A 38 -12.38 15.53 13.39
N LYS A 39 -13.38 14.65 13.39
CA LYS A 39 -13.36 13.34 12.72
C LYS A 39 -14.78 12.87 12.40
N SER A 40 -14.93 12.15 11.28
CA SER A 40 -16.19 11.51 10.92
C SER A 40 -16.28 10.06 11.43
N PHE A 41 -17.50 9.63 11.77
CA PHE A 41 -17.88 8.31 12.27
C PHE A 41 -19.10 7.78 11.50
N SER A 42 -19.26 6.46 11.48
CA SER A 42 -20.39 5.79 10.82
C SER A 42 -21.67 5.77 11.66
N THR A 43 -21.58 5.94 12.97
CA THR A 43 -22.74 5.93 13.89
C THR A 43 -22.70 7.12 14.85
N PHE A 44 -23.89 7.59 15.23
CA PHE A 44 -24.04 8.68 16.20
C PHE A 44 -23.47 8.31 17.56
N GLN A 45 -23.68 7.06 18.00
CA GLN A 45 -23.14 6.55 19.25
C GLN A 45 -21.60 6.60 19.26
N ALA A 46 -20.94 6.19 18.16
CA ALA A 46 -19.49 6.26 18.07
C ALA A 46 -18.98 7.71 18.12
N ALA A 47 -19.68 8.65 17.49
CA ALA A 47 -19.34 10.07 17.56
C ALA A 47 -19.50 10.66 18.98
N LYS A 48 -20.56 10.27 19.69
CA LYS A 48 -20.82 10.67 21.09
C LYS A 48 -19.78 10.10 22.05
N GLU A 49 -19.44 8.82 21.92
CA GLU A 49 -18.37 8.22 22.74
C GLU A 49 -17.02 8.88 22.43
N ALA A 50 -16.75 9.16 21.15
CA ALA A 50 -15.50 9.82 20.78
C ALA A 50 -15.36 11.22 21.36
N LEU A 51 -16.46 11.97 21.50
CA LEU A 51 -16.47 13.29 22.14
C LEU A 51 -16.03 13.24 23.61
N LYS A 52 -16.26 12.13 24.31
CA LYS A 52 -15.83 11.94 25.71
C LYS A 52 -14.32 11.69 25.84
N GLY A 53 -13.66 11.26 24.75
CA GLY A 53 -12.23 10.95 24.70
C GLY A 53 -11.39 12.08 24.10
N ASN A 54 -10.08 11.88 23.99
CA ASN A 54 -9.16 12.86 23.42
C ASN A 54 -9.10 12.73 21.89
N TYR A 55 -9.06 13.85 21.16
CA TYR A 55 -8.86 13.86 19.70
C TYR A 55 -7.68 12.98 19.23
N LYS A 56 -6.57 12.97 19.99
CA LYS A 56 -5.38 12.15 19.69
C LYS A 56 -5.65 10.64 19.76
N ASP A 57 -6.70 10.21 20.47
CA ASP A 57 -7.11 8.81 20.47
C ASP A 57 -7.80 8.38 19.19
N TYR A 58 -8.32 9.32 18.41
CA TYR A 58 -9.10 9.06 17.20
C TYR A 58 -8.38 9.51 15.93
N ILE A 59 -7.42 10.42 16.04
CA ILE A 59 -6.53 10.85 14.96
C ILE A 59 -5.17 10.18 15.09
N GLY A 60 -4.67 9.60 14.01
CA GLY A 60 -3.44 8.81 14.01
C GLY A 60 -3.64 7.33 14.37
N LYS A 61 -4.75 6.96 15.03
CA LYS A 61 -5.22 5.57 15.01
C LYS A 61 -5.88 5.32 13.65
N SER A 62 -5.10 4.87 12.67
CA SER A 62 -5.66 4.03 11.63
C SER A 62 -6.45 2.93 12.36
N SER A 63 -7.67 2.64 11.93
CA SER A 63 -8.37 1.46 12.41
C SER A 63 -7.36 0.31 12.36
N LYS A 64 -6.95 -0.23 13.53
CA LYS A 64 -6.08 -1.41 13.56
C LYS A 64 -6.73 -2.40 12.60
N PHE A 65 -5.99 -2.78 11.55
CA PHE A 65 -6.50 -3.68 10.54
C PHE A 65 -7.15 -4.87 11.24
N LYS A 66 -8.44 -5.06 11.03
CA LYS A 66 -9.18 -6.21 11.55
C LYS A 66 -9.33 -7.17 10.39
N SER A 67 -8.65 -8.32 10.48
CA SER A 67 -8.78 -9.36 9.47
C SER A 67 -10.23 -9.86 9.40
N GLU A 68 -10.67 -10.18 8.19
CA GLU A 68 -11.95 -10.86 7.93
C GLU A 68 -11.86 -12.38 8.11
N LEU A 69 -10.65 -12.91 8.35
CA LEU A 69 -10.40 -14.34 8.51
C LEU A 69 -10.77 -14.82 9.93
N SER A 70 -11.12 -16.10 10.05
CA SER A 70 -11.33 -16.72 11.36
C SER A 70 -10.02 -16.87 12.13
N GLU A 71 -10.12 -17.05 13.45
CA GLU A 71 -8.94 -17.27 14.31
C GLU A 71 -8.11 -18.49 13.87
N ASP A 72 -8.78 -19.58 13.46
CA ASP A 72 -8.09 -20.79 13.01
C ASP A 72 -7.38 -20.59 11.66
N GLN A 73 -7.95 -19.79 10.76
CA GLN A 73 -7.26 -19.40 9.51
C GLN A 73 -6.03 -18.54 9.82
N LEU A 74 -6.15 -17.59 10.75
CA LEU A 74 -5.03 -16.74 11.17
C LEU A 74 -3.91 -17.54 11.85
N LYS A 75 -4.24 -18.52 12.70
CA LYS A 75 -3.26 -19.43 13.31
C LYS A 75 -2.47 -20.22 12.26
N LYS A 76 -3.13 -20.68 11.19
CA LYS A 76 -2.47 -21.41 10.09
C LYS A 76 -1.54 -20.51 9.26
N ILE A 77 -1.91 -19.25 9.05
CA ILE A 77 -1.09 -18.28 8.31
C ILE A 77 0.10 -17.79 9.15
N GLY A 78 -0.11 -17.61 10.45
CA GLY A 78 0.89 -17.11 11.38
C GLY A 78 1.17 -15.62 11.21
N GLN A 79 2.32 -15.20 11.74
CA GLN A 79 2.81 -13.82 11.67
C GLN A 79 3.80 -13.66 10.52
N PRO A 80 3.90 -12.47 9.91
CA PRO A 80 4.90 -12.22 8.88
C PRO A 80 6.32 -12.31 9.47
N ASN A 81 7.27 -12.84 8.69
CA ASN A 81 8.67 -12.83 9.08
C ASN A 81 9.26 -11.44 8.81
N TYR A 82 9.45 -10.64 9.86
CA TYR A 82 9.96 -9.28 9.73
C TYR A 82 11.44 -9.17 9.32
N LYS A 83 12.21 -10.27 9.29
CA LYS A 83 13.56 -10.31 8.72
C LYS A 83 13.44 -10.46 7.18
N SER A 84 12.86 -9.43 6.56
CA SER A 84 12.52 -9.41 5.14
C SER A 84 12.49 -8.00 4.57
N ILE A 85 12.47 -7.92 3.24
CA ILE A 85 12.04 -6.71 2.53
C ILE A 85 10.64 -6.94 1.96
N ALA A 86 9.87 -5.87 1.77
CA ALA A 86 8.60 -5.88 1.06
C ALA A 86 8.68 -4.98 -0.16
N VAL A 87 8.10 -5.41 -1.28
CA VAL A 87 8.08 -4.64 -2.54
C VAL A 87 6.67 -4.50 -3.06
N ASP A 88 6.38 -3.35 -3.65
CA ASP A 88 5.07 -3.04 -4.23
C ASP A 88 5.20 -1.99 -5.34
N ALA A 89 4.14 -1.86 -6.14
CA ALA A 89 4.02 -0.86 -7.20
C ALA A 89 2.68 -0.13 -7.12
N ALA A 90 2.66 1.09 -7.65
CA ALA A 90 1.46 1.88 -7.80
C ALA A 90 1.37 2.45 -9.20
N VAL A 91 0.14 2.60 -9.70
CA VAL A 91 -0.14 3.21 -10.99
C VAL A 91 -1.33 4.17 -10.90
N SER A 92 -1.16 5.38 -11.44
CA SER A 92 -2.21 6.40 -11.54
C SER A 92 -2.90 6.33 -12.90
N GLY A 93 -4.07 5.68 -12.94
CA GLY A 93 -4.77 5.26 -14.17
C GLY A 93 -4.05 4.08 -14.81
N ASN A 94 -4.67 2.90 -14.94
CA ASN A 94 -3.97 1.68 -15.38
C ASN A 94 -4.41 1.30 -16.80
N PRO A 95 -3.60 1.49 -17.86
CA PRO A 95 -2.19 1.96 -17.86
C PRO A 95 -2.04 3.47 -17.66
N GLY A 96 -0.89 3.89 -17.11
CA GLY A 96 -0.61 5.28 -16.76
C GLY A 96 0.65 5.44 -15.89
N LYS A 97 0.74 6.53 -15.11
CA LYS A 97 1.99 6.85 -14.38
C LYS A 97 2.29 5.80 -13.33
N MET A 98 3.38 5.05 -13.50
CA MET A 98 3.70 3.86 -12.71
C MET A 98 5.00 4.05 -11.93
N GLU A 99 5.01 3.72 -10.65
CA GLU A 99 6.20 3.69 -9.81
C GLU A 99 6.21 2.44 -8.94
N TYR A 100 7.39 2.06 -8.45
CA TYR A 100 7.53 0.94 -7.53
C TYR A 100 8.62 1.19 -6.49
N ARG A 101 8.55 0.47 -5.37
CA ARG A 101 9.53 0.61 -4.28
C ARG A 101 9.76 -0.68 -3.52
N GLY A 102 10.84 -0.69 -2.77
CA GLY A 102 11.15 -1.70 -1.77
C GLY A 102 11.43 -1.06 -0.41
N VAL A 103 10.93 -1.68 0.65
CA VAL A 103 11.09 -1.22 2.03
C VAL A 103 11.52 -2.36 2.94
N ASP A 104 12.17 -2.03 4.05
CA ASP A 104 12.30 -2.95 5.18
C ASP A 104 10.92 -3.28 5.75
N THR A 105 10.57 -4.57 5.87
CA THR A 105 9.20 -4.99 6.21
C THR A 105 8.76 -4.55 7.60
N LYS A 106 9.69 -4.46 8.56
CA LYS A 106 9.38 -4.08 9.95
C LYS A 106 9.24 -2.57 10.11
N THR A 107 10.24 -1.84 9.63
CA THR A 107 10.41 -0.39 9.89
C THR A 107 9.76 0.47 8.82
N LYS A 108 9.41 -0.11 7.67
CA LYS A 108 8.92 0.59 6.47
C LYS A 108 9.93 1.59 5.90
N LYS A 109 11.20 1.51 6.32
CA LYS A 109 12.27 2.35 5.77
C LYS A 109 12.43 2.01 4.29
N GLN A 110 12.33 3.02 3.43
CA GLN A 110 12.53 2.85 2.00
C GLN A 110 13.98 2.49 1.69
N LEU A 111 14.16 1.38 0.96
CA LEU A 111 15.46 0.87 0.52
C LEU A 111 15.74 1.31 -0.91
N PHE A 112 14.71 1.32 -1.76
CA PHE A 112 14.77 1.83 -3.13
C PHE A 112 13.38 2.27 -3.59
N ILE A 113 13.35 3.16 -4.59
CA ILE A 113 12.17 3.61 -5.32
C ILE A 113 12.56 3.85 -6.77
N GLN A 114 11.64 3.61 -7.70
CA GLN A 114 11.86 3.86 -9.13
C GLN A 114 10.57 4.34 -9.78
N GLY A 115 10.72 5.31 -10.69
CA GLY A 115 9.63 5.99 -11.37
C GLY A 115 9.43 7.43 -10.87
N PRO A 116 8.31 8.08 -11.22
CA PRO A 116 7.25 7.53 -12.07
C PRO A 116 7.70 7.36 -13.53
N PHE A 117 7.32 6.25 -14.15
CA PHE A 117 7.33 6.04 -15.58
C PHE A 117 6.03 6.58 -16.17
N GLU A 118 6.09 7.24 -17.32
CA GLU A 118 4.92 7.93 -17.91
C GLU A 118 3.75 7.00 -18.24
N GLU A 119 4.03 5.75 -18.62
CA GLU A 119 3.00 4.77 -18.94
C GLU A 119 3.45 3.35 -18.63
N GLY A 120 2.81 2.73 -17.64
CA GLY A 120 2.99 1.34 -17.25
C GLY A 120 1.71 0.76 -16.68
N THR A 121 1.74 -0.53 -16.37
CA THR A 121 0.64 -1.20 -15.67
C THR A 121 1.09 -1.64 -14.27
N ASN A 122 0.13 -1.88 -13.38
CA ASN A 122 0.42 -2.36 -12.03
C ASN A 122 1.30 -3.62 -12.03
N ASN A 123 0.94 -4.62 -12.86
CA ASN A 123 1.67 -5.88 -12.94
C ASN A 123 3.11 -5.72 -13.45
N ILE A 124 3.38 -4.77 -14.36
CA ILE A 124 4.75 -4.46 -14.79
C ILE A 124 5.54 -3.89 -13.61
N GLY A 125 4.95 -2.93 -12.87
CA GLY A 125 5.58 -2.35 -11.69
C GLY A 125 5.90 -3.41 -10.64
N GLU A 126 4.95 -4.27 -10.30
CA GLU A 126 5.14 -5.36 -9.33
C GLU A 126 6.25 -6.33 -9.78
N PHE A 127 6.29 -6.70 -11.07
CA PHE A 127 7.36 -7.53 -11.62
C PHE A 127 8.73 -6.85 -11.48
N LEU A 128 8.83 -5.59 -11.87
CA LEU A 128 10.08 -4.83 -11.77
C LEU A 128 10.51 -4.64 -10.31
N ALA A 129 9.58 -4.44 -9.38
CA ALA A 129 9.86 -4.31 -7.96
C ALA A 129 10.51 -5.57 -7.39
N ILE A 130 10.01 -6.76 -7.77
CA ILE A 130 10.61 -8.04 -7.38
C ILE A 130 12.01 -8.18 -7.96
N VAL A 131 12.21 -7.92 -9.26
CA VAL A 131 13.54 -8.08 -9.88
C VAL A 131 14.55 -7.10 -9.30
N HIS A 132 14.15 -5.85 -9.06
CA HIS A 132 14.98 -4.87 -8.36
C HIS A 132 15.33 -5.36 -6.94
N GLY A 133 14.36 -5.87 -6.19
CA GLY A 133 14.59 -6.43 -4.86
C GLY A 133 15.57 -7.60 -4.85
N LEU A 134 15.49 -8.52 -5.83
CA LEU A 134 16.47 -9.60 -5.99
C LEU A 134 17.88 -9.07 -6.26
N ALA A 135 18.01 -8.12 -7.20
CA ALA A 135 19.30 -7.51 -7.53
C ALA A 135 19.88 -6.73 -6.34
N PHE A 136 19.03 -6.01 -5.60
CA PHE A 136 19.39 -5.27 -4.39
C PHE A 136 19.93 -6.21 -3.31
N LEU A 137 19.22 -7.30 -2.99
CA LEU A 137 19.64 -8.26 -1.96
C LEU A 137 20.93 -8.97 -2.35
N LYS A 138 21.07 -9.37 -3.63
CA LYS A 138 22.30 -9.96 -4.15
C LYS A 138 23.49 -9.01 -4.01
N LYS A 139 23.33 -7.73 -4.40
CA LYS A 139 24.39 -6.71 -4.30
C LYS A 139 24.88 -6.50 -2.86
N HIS A 140 24.01 -6.69 -1.87
CA HIS A 140 24.34 -6.53 -0.45
C HIS A 140 24.67 -7.85 0.26
N ASN A 141 24.87 -8.95 -0.47
CA ASN A 141 25.09 -10.30 0.10
C ASN A 141 24.07 -10.65 1.21
N SER A 142 22.82 -10.28 0.99
CA SER A 142 21.76 -10.40 1.99
C SER A 142 20.96 -11.69 1.82
N ASN A 143 20.63 -12.33 2.94
CA ASN A 143 19.81 -13.55 3.01
C ASN A 143 18.35 -13.28 3.43
N LEU A 144 17.93 -12.02 3.42
CA LEU A 144 16.53 -11.66 3.72
C LEU A 144 15.58 -12.30 2.69
N ILE A 145 14.39 -12.68 3.15
CA ILE A 145 13.30 -13.04 2.24
C ILE A 145 12.65 -11.78 1.67
N MET A 146 11.87 -11.92 0.60
CA MET A 146 11.16 -10.81 -0.02
C MET A 146 9.66 -11.09 -0.11
N TYR A 147 8.86 -10.14 0.38
CA TYR A 147 7.41 -10.16 0.26
C TYR A 147 6.93 -9.33 -0.94
N THR A 148 5.90 -9.83 -1.60
CA THR A 148 5.05 -9.11 -2.56
C THR A 148 3.63 -9.64 -2.42
N ASP A 149 2.61 -8.82 -2.61
CA ASP A 149 1.23 -9.27 -2.64
C ASP A 149 0.75 -9.69 -4.04
N SER A 150 1.61 -9.61 -5.06
CA SER A 150 1.28 -9.97 -6.44
C SER A 150 1.62 -11.42 -6.80
N ARG A 151 0.59 -12.24 -7.00
CA ARG A 151 0.77 -13.60 -7.56
C ARG A 151 1.19 -13.56 -9.04
N THR A 152 0.74 -12.55 -9.79
CA THR A 152 1.08 -12.37 -11.20
C THR A 152 2.58 -12.13 -11.35
N ALA A 153 3.14 -11.19 -10.58
CA ALA A 153 4.55 -10.86 -10.64
C ALA A 153 5.44 -12.02 -10.17
N ILE A 154 5.05 -12.75 -9.12
CA ILE A 154 5.75 -14.00 -8.71
C ILE A 154 5.79 -15.00 -9.87
N SER A 155 4.66 -15.19 -10.56
CA SER A 155 4.59 -16.09 -11.73
C SER A 155 5.51 -15.63 -12.87
N TRP A 156 5.55 -14.33 -13.16
CA TRP A 156 6.40 -13.77 -14.21
C TRP A 156 7.90 -13.89 -13.87
N VAL A 157 8.29 -13.68 -12.61
CA VAL A 157 9.68 -13.87 -12.17
C VAL A 157 10.10 -15.34 -12.25
N LYS A 158 9.23 -16.29 -11.85
CA LYS A 158 9.49 -17.72 -12.03
C LYS A 158 9.69 -18.10 -13.51
N LYS A 159 8.91 -17.49 -14.40
CA LYS A 159 9.02 -17.67 -15.86
C LYS A 159 10.17 -16.86 -16.49
N LYS A 160 10.84 -15.99 -15.72
CA LYS A 160 11.87 -15.04 -16.20
C LYS A 160 11.38 -14.18 -17.37
N LYS A 161 10.09 -13.85 -17.38
CA LYS A 161 9.42 -13.16 -18.50
C LYS A 161 8.28 -12.27 -17.99
N CYS A 162 8.30 -11.01 -18.37
CA CYS A 162 7.21 -10.06 -18.16
C CYS A 162 6.13 -10.31 -19.22
N ASN A 163 5.07 -11.05 -18.87
CA ASN A 163 3.98 -11.42 -19.79
C ASN A 163 2.89 -10.33 -19.85
N THR A 164 3.30 -9.08 -20.07
CA THR A 164 2.38 -7.95 -20.19
C THR A 164 1.67 -7.94 -21.55
N LYS A 165 0.47 -7.36 -21.59
CA LYS A 165 -0.27 -7.04 -22.82
C LYS A 165 -0.14 -5.57 -23.24
N LEU A 166 0.56 -4.75 -22.45
CA LEU A 166 0.80 -3.35 -22.79
C LEU A 166 1.67 -3.29 -24.05
N GLU A 167 1.20 -2.57 -25.07
CA GLU A 167 1.94 -2.36 -26.31
C GLU A 167 3.13 -1.41 -26.08
N ARG A 168 4.23 -1.64 -26.80
CA ARG A 168 5.39 -0.77 -26.75
C ARG A 168 5.15 0.48 -27.58
N THR A 169 5.34 1.64 -26.98
CA THR A 169 5.20 2.96 -27.59
C THR A 169 6.39 3.84 -27.20
N GLU A 170 6.60 4.97 -27.90
CA GLU A 170 7.64 5.93 -27.49
C GLU A 170 7.43 6.46 -26.07
N LYS A 171 6.18 6.56 -25.61
CA LYS A 171 5.84 7.04 -24.27
C LYS A 171 6.29 6.08 -23.16
N ASN A 172 6.24 4.76 -23.40
CA ASN A 172 6.62 3.74 -22.42
C ASN A 172 7.98 3.10 -22.71
N LYS A 173 8.74 3.63 -23.67
CA LYS A 173 10.07 3.14 -24.03
C LYS A 173 11.03 3.02 -22.83
N PRO A 174 11.18 4.02 -21.94
CA PRO A 174 12.07 3.88 -20.77
C PRO A 174 11.65 2.75 -19.81
N LEU A 175 10.34 2.49 -19.71
CA LEU A 175 9.82 1.40 -18.91
C LEU A 175 10.20 0.04 -19.52
N PHE A 176 10.01 -0.11 -20.83
CA PHE A 176 10.30 -1.37 -21.51
C PHE A 176 11.80 -1.67 -21.61
N GLU A 177 12.66 -0.65 -21.72
CA GLU A 177 14.11 -0.82 -21.58
C GLU A 177 14.46 -1.41 -20.21
N LEU A 178 13.78 -0.96 -19.13
CA LEU A 178 13.95 -1.53 -17.81
C LEU A 178 13.38 -2.95 -17.69
N VAL A 179 12.27 -3.26 -18.35
CA VAL A 179 11.72 -4.62 -18.45
C VAL A 179 12.71 -5.57 -19.12
N ASP A 180 13.30 -5.16 -20.24
CA ASP A 180 14.26 -5.97 -20.98
C ASP A 180 15.52 -6.25 -20.14
N ARG A 181 16.01 -5.22 -19.42
CA ARG A 181 17.10 -5.38 -18.45
C ARG A 181 16.74 -6.35 -17.32
N ALA A 182 15.53 -6.26 -16.78
CA ALA A 182 15.06 -7.14 -15.71
C ALA A 182 14.96 -8.60 -16.16
N GLU A 183 14.40 -8.85 -17.36
CA GLU A 183 14.36 -10.19 -17.95
C GLU A 183 15.77 -10.75 -18.19
N ASN A 184 16.67 -9.92 -18.74
CA ASN A 184 18.06 -10.32 -18.95
C ASN A 184 18.76 -10.65 -17.62
N TRP A 185 18.56 -9.84 -16.59
CA TRP A 185 19.11 -10.08 -15.26
C TRP A 185 18.66 -11.43 -14.70
N LEU A 186 17.36 -11.74 -14.77
CA LEU A 186 16.83 -13.04 -14.32
C LEU A 186 17.42 -14.23 -15.09
N LYS A 187 17.71 -14.08 -16.38
CA LYS A 187 18.29 -15.14 -17.21
C LYS A 187 19.78 -15.36 -16.93
N THR A 188 20.51 -14.30 -16.62
CA THR A 188 21.98 -14.30 -16.49
C THR A 188 22.48 -14.33 -15.03
N ASN A 189 21.58 -14.25 -14.05
CA ASN A 189 21.93 -14.30 -12.63
C ASN A 189 21.23 -15.44 -11.89
N THR A 190 21.85 -15.86 -10.79
CA THR A 190 21.29 -16.77 -9.80
C THR A 190 20.97 -16.03 -8.51
N TYR A 191 19.93 -16.49 -7.82
CA TYR A 191 19.53 -16.02 -6.49
C TYR A 191 18.96 -17.19 -5.67
N THR A 192 19.14 -17.12 -4.36
CA THR A 192 18.55 -18.05 -3.39
C THR A 192 17.43 -17.40 -2.58
N THR A 193 17.17 -16.10 -2.80
CA THR A 193 16.14 -15.33 -2.13
C THR A 193 14.77 -15.99 -2.31
N VAL A 194 14.10 -16.26 -1.19
CA VAL A 194 12.74 -16.78 -1.16
C VAL A 194 11.76 -15.61 -1.37
N ILE A 195 10.95 -15.70 -2.42
CA ILE A 195 9.89 -14.74 -2.71
C ILE A 195 8.58 -15.29 -2.14
N VAL A 196 7.96 -14.55 -1.22
CA VAL A 196 6.79 -14.99 -0.45
C VAL A 196 5.60 -14.09 -0.74
N LYS A 197 4.41 -14.70 -0.88
CA LYS A 197 3.15 -13.96 -1.00
C LYS A 197 2.84 -13.29 0.34
N TRP A 198 2.64 -11.97 0.32
CA TRP A 198 2.10 -11.25 1.47
C TRP A 198 0.61 -11.58 1.64
N GLU A 199 0.20 -12.01 2.83
CA GLU A 199 -1.19 -12.39 3.10
C GLU A 199 -2.02 -11.18 3.52
N THR A 200 -2.40 -10.35 2.55
CA THR A 200 -3.11 -9.07 2.77
C THR A 200 -4.37 -9.21 3.63
N LYS A 201 -5.11 -10.31 3.49
CA LYS A 201 -6.30 -10.59 4.31
C LYS A 201 -5.97 -10.87 5.78
N ALA A 202 -4.79 -11.36 6.09
CA ALA A 202 -4.35 -11.67 7.44
C ALA A 202 -3.59 -10.51 8.08
N TRP A 203 -2.76 -9.81 7.32
CA TRP A 203 -1.78 -8.85 7.83
C TRP A 203 -2.05 -7.39 7.45
N GLY A 204 -3.07 -7.13 6.64
CA GLY A 204 -3.37 -5.81 6.09
C GLY A 204 -2.55 -5.50 4.85
N GLU A 205 -2.56 -4.24 4.41
CA GLU A 205 -1.77 -3.81 3.25
C GLU A 205 -0.28 -4.12 3.42
N ILE A 206 0.38 -4.48 2.32
CA ILE A 206 1.81 -4.78 2.33
C ILE A 206 2.60 -3.55 2.81
N PRO A 207 3.72 -3.70 3.56
CA PRO A 207 4.46 -2.55 4.08
C PRO A 207 4.95 -1.55 3.02
N ALA A 208 5.11 -2.02 1.78
CA ALA A 208 5.51 -1.20 0.63
C ALA A 208 4.32 -0.48 -0.06
N ASP A 209 3.07 -0.67 0.36
CA ASP A 209 1.88 -0.04 -0.23
C ASP A 209 1.97 1.49 -0.22
N PHE A 210 1.65 2.12 -1.35
CA PHE A 210 1.77 3.57 -1.54
C PHE A 210 0.67 4.38 -0.83
N GLY A 211 -0.38 3.74 -0.32
CA GLY A 211 -1.47 4.40 0.41
C GLY A 211 -2.39 5.26 -0.46
N ARG A 212 -2.46 4.99 -1.77
CA ARG A 212 -3.19 5.82 -2.76
C ARG A 212 -4.49 5.18 -3.29
N LYS A 213 -5.17 4.39 -2.46
CA LYS A 213 -6.47 3.81 -2.80
C LYS A 213 -7.61 4.82 -2.67
#